data_AF-A0ABD1R7A8-F1
#
_entry.id   AF-A0ABD1R7A8-F1
#
_cell.length_a   1.000
_cell.length_b   1.000
_cell.length_c   1.000
_cell.angle_alpha   90.00
_cell.angle_beta   90.00
_cell.angle_gamma   90.00
#
_symmetry.space_group_name_H-M   'P 1'
#
loop_
_entity.id
_entity.type
_entity.pdbx_description
1 polymer ?
#
loop_
_entity_poly.entity_id
_entity_poly.type
_entity_poly.pdbx_seq_one_letter_code
_entity_poly.pdbx_strand_id
1 'polypeptide(L)'
;MAFLNRPYAYSKMEMFDPDEKQHQRAQFLIYKTMKKAEIRRSRPSWLRVKMFKLKIKIGKRFKTMRKSIGFTLSSAKTGFCKKITCQLKSWKRLIHRREGIITSLPSMII
;
A
#
# COMPACT_ATOMS: atom_id res chain seq x y z
N MET A 1 61.51 12.26 0.63
CA MET A 1 61.29 13.64 1.13
C MET A 1 59.80 13.86 1.30
N ALA A 2 59.42 14.35 2.47
CA ALA A 2 58.08 14.28 3.05
C ALA A 2 56.97 15.01 2.26
N PHE A 3 55.78 14.39 2.20
CA PHE A 3 54.51 15.05 1.92
C PHE A 3 54.10 15.89 3.13
N LEU A 4 54.76 17.03 3.32
CA LEU A 4 54.38 17.99 4.37
C LEU A 4 53.16 18.79 3.92
N ASN A 5 52.02 18.47 4.54
CA ASN A 5 50.99 19.41 5.01
C ASN A 5 51.08 20.82 4.41
N ARG A 6 50.54 21.01 3.20
CA ARG A 6 50.31 22.35 2.65
C ARG A 6 48.83 22.72 2.86
N PRO A 7 48.49 23.58 3.82
CA PRO A 7 47.10 24.05 4.02
C PRO A 7 46.60 24.98 2.89
N TYR A 8 47.39 25.16 1.82
CA TYR A 8 47.14 26.08 0.72
C TYR A 8 47.45 25.43 -0.65
N ALA A 9 46.88 24.25 -0.91
CA ALA A 9 47.00 23.61 -2.23
C ALA A 9 46.34 24.44 -3.36
N TYR A 10 45.40 25.34 -3.02
CA TYR A 10 44.73 26.24 -3.98
C TYR A 10 45.43 27.60 -4.18
N SER A 11 46.50 27.90 -3.44
CA SER A 11 47.19 29.21 -3.51
C SER A 11 48.20 29.33 -4.65
N LYS A 12 48.40 28.27 -5.46
CA LYS A 12 49.19 28.33 -6.68
C LYS A 12 48.31 28.61 -7.92
N MET A 13 47.28 29.46 -7.77
CA MET A 13 46.67 30.06 -8.96
C MET A 13 47.60 31.18 -9.39
N GLU A 14 48.04 31.12 -10.64
CA GLU A 14 48.62 32.25 -11.39
C GLU A 14 47.93 33.56 -10.99
N MET A 15 48.68 34.66 -11.07
CA MET A 15 48.18 36.02 -10.84
C MET A 15 47.11 36.38 -11.89
N PHE A 16 45.94 35.75 -11.78
CA PHE A 16 44.76 36.08 -12.56
C PHE A 16 44.34 37.49 -12.15
N ASP A 17 44.11 38.31 -13.16
CA ASP A 17 43.63 39.68 -13.08
C ASP A 17 42.46 39.75 -12.07
N PRO A 18 42.49 40.68 -11.10
CA PRO A 18 41.38 40.88 -10.15
C PRO A 18 40.00 40.92 -10.83
N ASP A 19 39.91 41.45 -12.05
CA ASP A 19 38.66 41.56 -12.80
C ASP A 19 38.16 40.18 -13.30
N GLU A 20 39.06 39.29 -13.74
CA GLU A 20 38.69 37.92 -14.12
C GLU A 20 38.21 37.10 -12.93
N LYS A 21 38.82 37.28 -11.74
CA LYS A 21 38.34 36.64 -10.50
C LYS A 21 36.95 37.11 -10.13
N GLN A 22 36.66 38.40 -10.30
CA GLN A 22 35.34 38.96 -10.05
C GLN A 22 34.31 38.39 -11.05
N HIS A 23 34.69 38.29 -12.32
CA HIS A 23 33.85 37.71 -13.37
C HIS A 23 33.52 36.24 -13.09
N GLN A 24 34.50 35.41 -12.76
CA GLN A 24 34.29 34.00 -12.42
C GLN A 24 33.43 33.83 -11.17
N ARG A 25 33.64 34.66 -10.14
CA ARG A 25 32.80 34.66 -8.94
C ARG A 25 31.34 35.00 -9.28
N ALA A 26 31.12 35.98 -10.14
CA ALA A 26 29.78 36.35 -10.60
C ALA A 26 29.13 35.20 -11.38
N GLN A 27 29.82 34.60 -12.36
CA GLN A 27 29.35 33.45 -13.11
C GLN A 27 28.99 32.27 -12.18
N PHE A 28 29.86 31.97 -11.23
CA PHE A 28 29.62 30.91 -10.25
C PHE A 28 28.39 31.19 -9.39
N LEU A 29 28.20 32.43 -8.93
CA LEU A 29 27.03 32.81 -8.13
C LEU A 29 25.73 32.70 -8.93
N ILE A 30 25.73 33.14 -10.19
CA ILE A 30 24.59 32.99 -11.11
C ILE A 30 24.27 31.50 -11.27
N TYR A 31 25.26 30.68 -11.61
CA TYR A 31 25.06 29.25 -11.78
C TYR A 31 24.53 28.57 -10.50
N LYS A 32 25.13 28.88 -9.34
CA LYS A 32 24.75 28.33 -8.04
C LYS A 32 23.31 28.69 -7.67
N THR A 33 22.91 29.92 -7.93
CA THR A 33 21.54 30.39 -7.63
C THR A 33 20.52 29.77 -8.57
N MET A 34 20.82 29.64 -9.87
CA MET A 34 19.99 28.92 -10.85
C MET A 34 19.76 27.47 -10.44
N LYS A 35 20.83 26.72 -10.15
CA LYS A 35 20.76 25.34 -9.66
C LYS A 35 19.94 25.20 -8.39
N LYS A 36 20.11 26.12 -7.42
CA LYS A 36 19.33 26.12 -6.17
C LYS A 36 17.85 26.36 -6.42
N ALA A 37 17.49 27.22 -7.38
CA ALA A 37 16.11 27.47 -7.77
C ALA A 37 15.47 26.25 -8.44
N GLU A 38 16.19 25.56 -9.33
CA GLU A 38 15.74 24.30 -9.96
C GLU A 38 15.46 23.20 -8.92
N ILE A 39 16.40 22.99 -7.98
CA ILE A 39 16.25 21.99 -6.91
C ILE A 39 15.03 22.32 -6.04
N ARG A 40 14.80 23.60 -5.72
CA ARG A 40 13.62 24.03 -4.93
C ARG A 40 12.30 23.79 -5.66
N ARG A 41 12.25 24.01 -6.97
CA ARG A 41 11.05 23.74 -7.80
C ARG A 41 10.78 22.25 -7.94
N SER A 42 11.83 21.44 -8.06
CA SER A 42 11.72 19.99 -8.24
C SER A 42 11.39 19.25 -6.93
N ARG A 43 11.82 19.78 -5.76
CA ARG A 43 11.62 19.10 -4.49
C ARG A 43 10.13 19.07 -4.10
N PRO A 44 9.51 17.88 -3.98
CA PRO A 44 8.14 17.80 -3.51
C PRO A 44 8.03 18.38 -2.10
N SER A 45 7.02 19.22 -1.88
CA SER A 45 6.79 19.79 -0.56
C SER A 45 6.57 18.69 0.47
N TRP A 46 7.04 18.90 1.71
CA TRP A 46 6.85 17.95 2.80
C TRP A 46 5.36 17.62 3.02
N LEU A 47 4.49 18.60 2.79
CA LEU A 47 3.04 18.45 2.80
C LEU A 47 2.55 17.49 1.70
N ARG A 48 3.05 17.61 0.45
CA ARG A 48 2.72 16.66 -0.63
C ARG A 48 3.12 15.24 -0.24
N VAL A 49 4.32 15.05 0.30
CA VAL A 49 4.79 13.71 0.75
C VAL A 49 3.88 13.15 1.85
N LYS A 50 3.52 13.96 2.85
CA LYS A 50 2.58 13.56 3.91
C LYS A 50 1.21 13.19 3.35
N MET A 51 0.68 13.99 2.42
CA MET A 51 -0.60 13.74 1.76
C MET A 51 -0.58 12.42 0.98
N PHE A 52 0.49 12.13 0.21
CA PHE A 52 0.63 10.84 -0.48
C PHE A 52 0.66 9.66 0.51
N LYS A 53 1.41 9.76 1.61
CA LYS A 53 1.41 8.73 2.65
C LYS A 53 0.02 8.51 3.26
N LEU A 54 -0.73 9.59 3.49
CA LEU A 54 -2.09 9.51 4.01
C LEU A 54 -3.04 8.84 3.01
N LYS A 55 -2.99 9.22 1.72
CA LYS A 55 -3.77 8.56 0.65
C LYS A 55 -3.49 7.06 0.59
N ILE A 56 -2.21 6.67 0.71
CA ILE A 56 -1.82 5.25 0.74
C ILE A 56 -2.39 4.54 1.99
N LYS A 57 -2.30 5.15 3.18
CA LYS A 57 -2.88 4.59 4.42
C LYS A 57 -4.39 4.38 4.29
N ILE A 58 -5.09 5.38 3.77
CA ILE A 58 -6.54 5.33 3.56
C ILE A 58 -6.90 4.23 2.55
N GLY A 59 -6.22 4.18 1.41
CA GLY A 59 -6.44 3.14 0.39
C GLY A 59 -6.18 1.73 0.92
N LYS A 60 -5.13 1.53 1.73
CA LYS A 60 -4.87 0.25 2.41
C LYS A 60 -6.01 -0.15 3.34
N ARG A 61 -6.51 0.79 4.16
CA ARG A 61 -7.65 0.53 5.07
C ARG A 61 -8.91 0.13 4.31
N PHE A 62 -9.25 0.85 3.23
CA PHE A 62 -10.40 0.49 2.39
C PHE A 62 -10.24 -0.89 1.74
N LYS A 63 -9.03 -1.23 1.27
CA LYS A 63 -8.76 -2.56 0.70
C LYS A 63 -8.94 -3.67 1.74
N THR A 64 -8.47 -3.46 2.97
CA THR A 64 -8.67 -4.41 4.07
C THR A 64 -10.14 -4.54 4.43
N MET A 65 -10.86 -3.42 4.54
CA MET A 65 -12.29 -3.41 4.86
C MET A 65 -13.10 -4.17 3.80
N ARG A 66 -12.83 -3.93 2.50
CA ARG A 66 -13.47 -4.65 1.40
C ARG A 66 -13.24 -6.16 1.49
N LYS A 67 -12.02 -6.59 1.81
CA LYS A 67 -11.72 -8.01 2.03
C LYS A 67 -12.51 -8.56 3.20
N SER A 68 -12.52 -7.85 4.33
CA SER A 68 -13.23 -8.30 5.53
C SER A 68 -14.73 -8.45 5.30
N ILE A 69 -15.37 -7.50 4.60
CA ILE A 69 -16.80 -7.58 4.24
C ILE A 69 -17.06 -8.78 3.31
N GLY A 70 -16.16 -9.04 2.35
CA GLY A 70 -16.26 -10.22 1.49
C GLY A 70 -16.19 -11.53 2.29
N PHE A 71 -15.27 -11.63 3.25
CA PHE A 71 -15.14 -12.81 4.12
C PHE A 71 -16.33 -12.98 5.06
N THR A 72 -16.82 -11.91 5.70
CA THR A 72 -17.97 -12.00 6.61
C THR A 72 -19.26 -12.36 5.85
N LEU A 73 -19.49 -11.79 4.67
CA LEU A 73 -20.65 -12.13 3.84
C LEU A 73 -20.59 -13.58 3.35
N SER A 74 -19.43 -14.06 2.94
CA SER A 74 -19.23 -15.46 2.54
C SER A 74 -19.44 -16.41 3.71
N SER A 75 -18.86 -16.12 4.88
CA SER A 75 -19.03 -16.94 6.09
C SER A 75 -20.47 -16.95 6.58
N ALA A 76 -21.16 -15.81 6.56
CA ALA A 76 -22.58 -15.72 6.93
C ALA A 76 -23.47 -16.51 5.96
N LYS A 77 -23.22 -16.41 4.65
CA LYS A 77 -23.91 -17.25 3.64
C LYS A 77 -23.66 -18.73 3.88
N THR A 78 -22.41 -19.14 4.12
CA THR A 78 -22.07 -20.55 4.40
C THR A 78 -22.74 -21.05 5.69
N GLY A 79 -22.77 -20.24 6.75
CA GLY A 79 -23.43 -20.58 8.02
C GLY A 79 -24.94 -20.76 7.87
N PHE A 80 -25.60 -19.85 7.15
CA PHE A 80 -27.03 -19.94 6.86
C PHE A 80 -27.37 -21.13 5.96
N CYS A 81 -26.62 -21.31 4.86
CA CYS A 81 -26.76 -22.48 3.99
C CYS A 81 -26.53 -23.80 4.73
N LYS A 82 -25.57 -23.85 5.66
CA LYS A 82 -25.32 -25.03 6.51
C LYS A 82 -26.50 -25.30 7.45
N LYS A 83 -27.09 -24.26 8.05
CA LYS A 83 -28.26 -24.42 8.94
C LYS A 83 -29.49 -24.90 8.17
N ILE A 84 -29.75 -24.33 6.98
CA ILE A 84 -30.84 -24.76 6.09
C ILE A 84 -30.62 -26.21 5.64
N THR A 85 -29.43 -26.55 5.14
CA THR A 85 -29.15 -27.92 4.68
C THR A 85 -29.21 -28.94 5.81
N CYS A 86 -28.80 -28.59 7.03
CA CYS A 86 -28.98 -29.45 8.20
C CYS A 86 -30.47 -29.67 8.52
N GLN A 87 -31.29 -28.61 8.52
CA GLN A 87 -32.73 -28.76 8.76
C GLN A 87 -33.43 -29.57 7.65
N LEU A 88 -33.05 -29.34 6.40
CA LEU A 88 -33.60 -30.06 5.25
C LEU A 88 -33.20 -31.54 5.28
N LYS A 89 -31.97 -31.87 5.72
CA LYS A 89 -31.54 -33.26 5.99
C LYS A 89 -32.32 -33.90 7.14
N SER A 90 -32.65 -33.15 8.19
CA SER A 90 -33.46 -33.66 9.32
C SER A 90 -34.89 -33.93 8.89
N TRP A 91 -35.51 -33.03 8.12
CA TRP A 91 -36.85 -33.22 7.57
C TRP A 91 -36.89 -34.38 6.57
N LYS A 92 -35.89 -34.51 5.70
CA LYS A 92 -35.76 -35.64 4.78
C LYS A 92 -35.72 -36.98 5.53
N ARG A 93 -34.97 -37.06 6.63
CA ARG A 93 -34.93 -38.27 7.48
C ARG A 93 -36.28 -38.59 8.11
N LEU A 94 -37.03 -37.56 8.51
CA LEU A 94 -38.34 -37.73 9.13
C LEU A 94 -39.38 -38.24 8.11
N ILE A 95 -39.32 -37.74 6.87
CA ILE A 95 -40.17 -38.22 5.76
C ILE A 95 -39.80 -39.66 5.39
N HIS A 96 -38.52 -39.99 5.22
CA HIS A 96 -38.09 -41.36 4.93
C HIS A 96 -38.41 -42.36 6.05
N ARG A 97 -38.34 -41.94 7.32
CA ARG A 97 -38.77 -42.79 8.45
C ARG A 97 -40.27 -43.05 8.40
N ARG A 98 -41.07 -42.07 7.96
CA ARG A 98 -42.51 -42.23 7.79
C ARG A 98 -42.85 -43.14 6.60
N GLU A 99 -42.14 -43.01 5.48
CA GLU A 99 -42.27 -43.90 4.32
C GLU A 99 -41.88 -45.34 4.65
N GLY A 100 -40.82 -45.56 5.44
CA GLY A 100 -40.41 -46.88 5.92
C GLY A 100 -41.43 -47.53 6.88
N ILE A 101 -42.16 -46.72 7.66
CA ILE A 101 -43.25 -47.22 8.53
C ILE A 101 -44.50 -47.57 7.71
N ILE A 102 -44.76 -46.84 6.61
CA ILE A 102 -45.88 -47.12 5.70
C ILE A 102 -45.60 -48.37 4.85
N THR A 103 -44.34 -48.64 4.46
CA THR A 103 -43.96 -49.88 3.77
C THR A 103 -43.77 -51.07 4.69
N SER A 104 -43.53 -50.86 5.99
CA SER A 104 -43.43 -51.94 6.98
C SER A 104 -44.75 -52.29 7.68
N LEU A 105 -45.85 -51.59 7.38
CA LEU A 105 -47.17 -52.01 7.83
C LEU A 105 -47.65 -53.12 6.88
N PRO A 106 -47.99 -54.32 7.38
CA PRO A 106 -48.57 -55.34 6.52
C PRO A 106 -49.88 -54.78 5.97
N SER A 107 -49.99 -54.77 4.64
CA SER A 107 -51.23 -54.64 3.91
C SER A 107 -52.22 -55.68 4.44
N MET A 108 -52.99 -55.33 5.48
CA MET A 108 -54.19 -56.06 5.83
C MET A 108 -55.22 -55.75 4.75
N ILE A 109 -55.19 -56.61 3.75
CA ILE A 109 -56.34 -56.97 2.93
C ILE A 109 -57.44 -57.43 3.89
N ILE A 110 -58.58 -56.76 3.87
CA ILE A 110 -59.96 -57.28 3.80
C ILE A 110 -60.84 -56.14 3.27
#